data_AF-A0A1V6GSF9-F1
#
_entry.id   AF-A0A1V6GSF9-F1
#
_cell.length_a   1.000
_cell.length_b   1.000
_cell.length_c   1.000
_cell.angle_alpha   90.00
_cell.angle_beta   90.00
_cell.angle_gamma   90.00
#
_symmetry.space_group_name_H-M   'P 1'
#
loop_
_entity.id
_entity.type
_entity.pdbx_description
1 polymer ?
#
loop_
_entity_poly.entity_id
_entity_poly.type
_entity_poly.pdbx_seq_one_letter_code
_entity_poly.pdbx_strand_id
1 'polypeptide(L)'
;MRSYLAERCDVAGGALTPSDAAELLNRRGVPDASAHACRTLLARLDEALYRPDAATPVSETVRQIQSLLPELDAALSKKPSVNNEE
;
A
#
# COMPACT_ATOMS: atom_id res chain seq x y z
N MET A 1 1.17 -7.41 3.94
CA MET A 1 1.03 -6.14 3.19
C MET A 1 1.75 -6.19 1.85
N ARG A 2 3.08 -6.37 1.78
CA ARG A 2 3.80 -6.48 0.48
C ARG A 2 3.22 -7.59 -0.42
N SER A 3 3.05 -8.81 0.08
CA SER A 3 2.44 -9.90 -0.70
C SER A 3 0.98 -9.64 -1.09
N TYR A 4 0.21 -8.98 -0.21
CA TYR A 4 -1.18 -8.59 -0.49
C TYR A 4 -1.26 -7.56 -1.63
N LEU A 5 -0.40 -6.53 -1.59
CA LEU A 5 -0.31 -5.54 -2.66
C LEU A 5 0.22 -6.17 -3.96
N ALA A 6 1.21 -7.06 -3.88
CA ALA A 6 1.74 -7.75 -5.04
C ALA A 6 0.68 -8.63 -5.72
N GLU A 7 -0.11 -9.38 -4.94
CA GLU A 7 -1.23 -10.19 -5.44
C GLU A 7 -2.34 -9.32 -6.05
N ARG A 8 -2.71 -8.21 -5.39
CA ARG A 8 -3.76 -7.31 -5.88
C ARG A 8 -3.33 -6.44 -7.05
N CYS A 9 -2.05 -6.08 -7.13
CA CYS A 9 -1.51 -5.24 -8.19
C CYS A 9 -0.96 -6.05 -9.37
N ASP A 10 -0.95 -7.38 -9.30
CA ASP A 10 -0.36 -8.29 -10.29
C ASP A 10 1.16 -8.05 -10.47
N VAL A 11 1.86 -7.76 -9.37
CA VAL A 11 3.32 -7.56 -9.39
C VAL A 11 3.99 -8.90 -9.19
N ALA A 12 4.55 -9.44 -10.27
CA ALA A 12 5.29 -10.69 -10.24
C ALA A 12 6.61 -10.54 -9.45
N GLY A 13 6.63 -11.02 -8.20
CA GLY A 13 7.83 -11.50 -7.49
C GLY A 13 8.98 -10.50 -7.21
N GLY A 14 8.92 -9.27 -7.71
CA GLY A 14 9.93 -8.23 -7.48
C GLY A 14 9.67 -7.47 -6.21
N ALA A 15 10.71 -7.20 -5.43
CA ALA A 15 10.64 -6.48 -4.16
C ALA A 15 9.80 -5.19 -4.26
N LEU A 16 8.56 -5.25 -3.78
CA LEU A 16 7.65 -4.11 -3.79
C LEU A 16 8.21 -3.01 -2.89
N THR A 17 8.73 -1.96 -3.51
CA THR A 17 9.25 -0.78 -2.80
C THR A 17 8.08 0.10 -2.35
N PRO A 18 8.26 0.91 -1.28
CA PRO A 18 7.24 1.87 -0.84
C PRO A 18 6.81 2.84 -1.95
N SER A 19 7.73 3.23 -2.83
CA SER A 19 7.42 4.09 -3.99
C SER A 19 6.59 3.35 -5.04
N ASP A 20 7.00 2.13 -5.38
CA ASP A 20 6.31 1.29 -6.37
C ASP A 20 4.88 0.97 -5.92
N ALA A 21 4.69 0.65 -4.64
CA ALA A 21 3.38 0.47 -4.04
C ALA A 21 2.48 1.70 -4.19
N ALA A 22 3.02 2.91 -3.95
CA ALA A 22 2.24 4.15 -4.07
C ALA A 22 1.85 4.44 -5.53
N GLU A 23 2.79 4.28 -6.47
CA GLU A 23 2.51 4.44 -7.90
C GLU A 23 1.46 3.43 -8.40
N LEU A 24 1.55 2.17 -7.97
CA LEU A 24 0.57 1.14 -8.32
C LEU A 24 -0.81 1.45 -7.77
N LEU A 25 -0.91 1.89 -6.52
CA LEU A 25 -2.16 2.31 -5.90
C LEU A 25 -2.77 3.49 -6.67
N ASN A 26 -1.97 4.49 -7.02
CA ASN A 26 -2.42 5.64 -7.80
C ASN A 26 -2.94 5.21 -9.19
N ARG A 27 -2.22 4.32 -9.89
CA ARG A 27 -2.67 3.73 -11.17
C ARG A 27 -3.98 2.95 -11.08
N ARG A 28 -4.30 2.39 -9.91
CA ARG A 28 -5.56 1.65 -9.67
C ARG A 28 -6.72 2.56 -9.25
N GLY A 29 -6.50 3.87 -9.14
CA GLY A 29 -7.53 4.83 -8.74
C GLY A 29 -7.69 4.96 -7.22
N VAL A 30 -6.72 4.49 -6.44
CA VAL A 30 -6.68 4.75 -5.00
C VAL A 30 -6.34 6.23 -4.76
N PRO A 31 -7.04 6.92 -3.85
CA PRO A 31 -6.76 8.32 -3.55
C PRO A 31 -5.32 8.53 -3.07
N ASP A 32 -4.74 9.67 -3.46
CA ASP A 32 -3.34 10.00 -3.20
C ASP A 32 -3.00 9.99 -1.70
N ALA A 33 -3.95 10.40 -0.85
CA ALA A 33 -3.82 10.34 0.60
C ALA A 33 -3.54 8.91 1.12
N SER A 34 -4.26 7.91 0.60
CA SER A 34 -4.10 6.50 1.00
C SER A 34 -2.84 5.89 0.39
N ALA A 35 -2.50 6.25 -0.84
CA ALA A 35 -1.23 5.85 -1.47
C ALA A 35 -0.01 6.41 -0.69
N HIS A 36 -0.08 7.68 -0.27
CA HIS A 36 0.94 8.32 0.54
C HIS A 36 1.05 7.71 1.95
N ALA A 37 -0.10 7.39 2.57
CA ALA A 37 -0.13 6.68 3.85
C ALA A 37 0.52 5.29 3.73
N CYS A 38 0.19 4.52 2.68
CA CYS A 38 0.84 3.24 2.40
C CYS A 38 2.36 3.37 2.22
N ARG A 39 2.82 4.36 1.45
CA ARG A 39 4.25 4.63 1.26
C ARG A 39 4.96 4.86 2.60
N THR A 40 4.39 5.71 3.44
CA THR A 40 4.96 6.08 4.75
C THR A 40 5.01 4.88 5.69
N LEU A 41 3.96 4.06 5.72
CA LEU A 41 3.91 2.86 6.57
C LEU A 41 4.89 1.78 6.11
N LEU A 42 5.05 1.60 4.79
CA LEU A 42 6.05 0.70 4.23
C LEU A 42 7.47 1.17 4.53
N ALA A 43 7.75 2.48 4.43
CA ALA A 43 9.04 3.04 4.78
C ALA A 43 9.38 2.81 6.26
N ARG A 44 8.43 3.04 7.17
CA ARG A 44 8.60 2.77 8.61
C ARG A 44 8.85 1.28 8.92
N LEU A 45 8.18 0.38 8.21
CA LEU A 45 8.42 -1.07 8.32
C LEU A 45 9.81 -1.46 7.80
N ASP A 46 10.25 -0.84 6.70
CA ASP A 46 11.58 -1.06 6.14
C ASP A 46 12.67 -0.56 7.10
N GLU A 47 12.50 0.64 7.65
CA GLU A 47 13.38 1.18 8.69
C GLU A 47 13.44 0.27 9.93
N ALA A 48 12.30 -0.28 10.37
CA ALA A 48 12.26 -1.23 11.49
C ALA A 48 12.95 -2.57 11.17
N LEU A 49 12.94 -3.02 9.90
CA LEU A 49 13.67 -4.21 9.43
C LEU A 49 15.18 -4.00 9.47
N TYR A 50 15.68 -2.83 9.05
CA TYR A 50 17.10 -2.51 9.05
C TYR A 50 17.62 -2.01 10.40
N ARG A 51 16.75 -1.45 11.24
CA ARG A 51 17.08 -0.89 12.55
C ARG A 51 16.04 -1.31 13.59
N PRO A 52 16.14 -2.55 14.10
CA PRO A 52 15.20 -3.06 15.10
C PRO A 52 15.24 -2.28 16.43
N ASP A 53 16.31 -1.52 16.68
CA ASP A 53 16.48 -0.63 17.84
C ASP A 53 15.82 0.75 17.65
N ALA A 54 15.31 1.05 16.46
CA ALA A 54 14.54 2.27 16.25
C ALA A 54 13.24 2.18 17.06
N ALA A 55 12.95 3.23 17.82
CA ALA A 55 11.73 3.37 18.62
C ALA A 55 10.44 3.48 17.79
N THR A 56 10.39 2.92 16.59
CA THR A 56 9.22 2.92 15.73
C THR A 56 8.24 1.87 16.25
N PRO A 57 7.06 2.27 16.74
CA PRO A 57 6.07 1.33 17.24
C PRO A 57 5.50 0.52 16.07
N VAL A 58 6.09 -0.65 15.82
CA VAL A 58 5.64 -1.60 14.77
C VAL A 58 4.16 -1.94 14.97
N SER A 59 3.71 -2.11 16.22
CA SER A 59 2.31 -2.37 16.55
C SER A 59 1.35 -1.26 16.09
N GLU A 60 1.76 0.01 16.21
CA GLU A 60 0.95 1.15 15.75
C GLU A 60 0.95 1.23 14.22
N THR A 61 2.10 0.95 13.60
CA THR A 61 2.24 0.88 12.14
C THR A 61 1.34 -0.23 11.57
N VAL A 62 1.30 -1.41 12.21
CA VAL A 62 0.42 -2.52 11.83
C VAL A 62 -1.06 -2.15 12.01
N ARG A 63 -1.43 -1.47 13.10
CA ARG A 63 -2.80 -1.00 13.31
C ARG A 63 -3.25 -0.01 12.22
N GLN A 64 -2.39 0.94 11.85
CA GLN A 64 -2.67 1.88 10.76
C GLN A 64 -2.85 1.17 9.42
N ILE A 65 -2.00 0.17 9.12
CA ILE A 65 -2.15 -0.66 7.92
C ILE A 65 -3.50 -1.39 7.94
N GLN A 66 -3.89 -2.00 9.06
CA GLN A 66 -5.17 -2.70 9.17
C GLN A 66 -6.38 -1.78 8.97
N SER A 67 -6.31 -0.53 9.44
CA SER A 67 -7.36 0.47 9.19
C SER A 67 -7.41 0.93 7.73
N LEU A 68 -6.27 0.95 7.01
CA LEU A 68 -6.21 1.30 5.60
C LEU A 68 -6.60 0.15 4.66
N LEU A 69 -6.43 -1.11 5.07
CA LEU A 69 -6.80 -2.28 4.27
C LEU A 69 -8.22 -2.21 3.68
N PRO A 70 -9.30 -1.91 4.43
CA PRO A 70 -10.65 -1.84 3.85
C PRO A 70 -10.82 -0.70 2.84
N GLU A 71 -10.13 0.43 3.01
CA GLU A 71 -10.16 1.55 2.07
C GLU A 71 -9.43 1.20 0.77
N LEU A 72 -8.25 0.58 0.89
CA LEU A 72 -7.51 0.04 -0.25
C LEU A 72 -8.30 -1.06 -0.95
N ASP A 73 -8.94 -1.96 -0.19
CA ASP A 73 -9.76 -3.03 -0.73
C ASP A 73 -10.95 -2.46 -1.50
N ALA A 74 -11.67 -1.48 -0.96
CA ALA A 74 -12.77 -0.82 -1.64
C ALA A 74 -12.32 -0.11 -2.92
N ALA A 75 -11.16 0.57 -2.88
CA ALA A 75 -10.61 1.27 -4.03
C ALA A 75 -10.08 0.31 -5.11
N LEU A 76 -9.47 -0.82 -4.72
CA LEU A 76 -8.97 -1.85 -5.64
C LEU A 76 -10.09 -2.77 -6.17
N SER A 77 -11.14 -3.00 -5.38
CA SER A 77 -12.31 -3.81 -5.72
C SER A 77 -13.31 -3.05 -6.60
N LYS A 78 -13.32 -1.71 -6.50
CA LYS A 78 -13.70 -0.89 -7.65
C LYS A 78 -12.71 -1.21 -8.76
N LYS A 79 -13.07 -2.18 -9.62
CA LYS A 79 -12.59 -2.21 -11.01
C LYS A 79 -12.59 -0.76 -11.48
N PRO A 80 -11.57 -0.29 -12.23
CA PRO A 80 -11.80 0.88 -13.05
C PRO A 80 -13.03 0.50 -13.85
N SER A 81 -14.18 1.06 -13.47
CA SER A 81 -15.32 1.14 -14.36
C SER A 81 -14.70 1.85 -15.53
N VAL A 82 -14.41 1.07 -16.57
CA VAL A 82 -14.15 1.58 -17.88
C VAL A 82 -15.39 2.43 -18.12
N ASN A 83 -15.26 3.74 -17.87
CA ASN A 83 -16.17 4.70 -18.46
C ASN A 83 -15.84 4.63 -19.94
N ASN A 84 -16.38 3.59 -20.56
CA ASN A 84 -16.79 3.63 -21.92
C ASN A 84 -17.76 4.82 -21.96
N GLU A 85 -17.26 5.92 -22.52
CA GLU A 85 -17.93 6.86 -23.43
C GLU A 85 -19.46 6.70 -23.46
N GLU A 86 -20.24 7.74 -23.19
CA GLU A 86 -20.39 8.93 -24.06
C GLU A 86 -21.15 10.06 -23.33
#